data_AF-A0A1X2GZH3-F1
#
_entry.id   AF-A0A1X2GZH3-F1
#
_cell.length_a   1.000
_cell.length_b   1.000
_cell.length_c   1.000
_cell.angle_alpha   90.00
_cell.angle_beta   90.00
_cell.angle_gamma   90.00
#
_symmetry.space_group_name_H-M   'P 1'
#
loop_
_entity.id
_entity.type
_entity.pdbx_description
1 polymer ?
#
loop_
_entity_poly.entity_id
_entity_poly.type
_entity_poly.pdbx_seq_one_letter_code
_entity_poly.pdbx_strand_id
1 'polypeptide(L)' 'MQQLTNRQKLAVCRKHKSTTPPYSQRQLAEWAKDEFGLTKKPSQSTISAILKEEEKYMQMENDKLDAKRNYLYLY' A
#
# COMPACT_ATOMS: atom_id res chain seq x y z
N MET A 1 -3.00 -8.26 16.36
CA MET A 1 -3.03 -7.03 15.53
C MET A 1 -3.48 -7.43 14.14
N GLN A 2 -4.41 -6.71 13.50
CA GLN A 2 -4.75 -7.00 12.11
C GLN A 2 -3.55 -6.59 11.23
N GLN A 3 -3.02 -7.55 10.47
CA GLN A 3 -1.94 -7.27 9.54
C GLN A 3 -2.54 -6.82 8.20
N LEU A 4 -2.13 -5.65 7.71
CA LEU A 4 -2.47 -5.20 6.36
C LEU A 4 -1.85 -6.17 5.34
N THR A 5 -2.64 -6.61 4.37
CA THR A 5 -2.14 -7.38 3.23
C THR A 5 -1.23 -6.52 2.35
N ASN A 6 -0.31 -7.14 1.60
CA ASN A 6 0.62 -6.40 0.73
C ASN A 6 -0.10 -5.48 -0.27
N ARG A 7 -1.31 -5.86 -0.73
CA ARG A 7 -2.16 -5.00 -1.58
C ARG A 7 -2.63 -3.73 -0.86
N GLN A 8 -3.08 -3.86 0.39
CA GLN A 8 -3.52 -2.72 1.19
C GLN A 8 -2.35 -1.80 1.53
N LYS A 9 -1.18 -2.36 1.87
CA LYS A 9 0.06 -1.60 2.09
C LYS A 9 0.42 -0.75 0.87
N LEU A 10 0.33 -1.34 -0.32
CA LEU A 10 0.62 -0.65 -1.58
C LEU A 10 -0.39 0.47 -1.88
N ALA A 11 -1.67 0.24 -1.60
CA ALA A 11 -2.69 1.27 -1.74
C ALA A 11 -2.45 2.47 -0.80
N VAL A 12 -1.96 2.25 0.43
CA VAL A 12 -1.53 3.32 1.35
C VAL A 12 -0.38 4.14 0.73
N CYS A 13 0.63 3.47 0.18
CA CYS A 13 1.75 4.13 -0.49
C CYS A 13 1.31 4.97 -1.69
N ARG A 14 0.45 4.40 -2.56
CA ARG A 14 -0.13 5.14 -3.70
C ARG A 14 -0.92 6.36 -3.25
N LYS A 15 -1.73 6.22 -2.21
CA LYS A 15 -2.51 7.34 -1.65
C LYS A 15 -1.60 8.45 -1.13
N HIS A 16 -0.53 8.09 -0.44
CA HIS A 16 0.47 9.03 0.07
C HIS A 16 1.15 9.80 -1.07
N LYS A 17 1.59 9.11 -2.14
CA LYS A 17 2.19 9.74 -3.32
C LYS A 17 1.22 10.56 -4.17
N SER A 18 -0.03 10.12 -4.28
CA SER A 18 -1.05 10.76 -5.12
C SER A 18 -1.63 12.05 -4.50
N THR A 19 -1.36 12.33 -3.22
CA THR A 19 -1.94 13.48 -2.52
C THR A 19 -0.87 14.53 -2.25
N THR A 20 -1.08 15.75 -2.74
CA THR A 20 -0.27 16.94 -2.44
C THR A 20 -1.17 18.01 -1.81
N PRO A 21 -0.96 18.41 -0.53
CA PRO A 21 0.11 18.01 0.38
C PRO A 21 -0.03 16.57 0.92
N PRO A 22 1.09 15.92 1.30
CA PRO A 22 1.08 14.51 1.71
C PRO A 22 0.32 14.30 3.02
N TYR A 23 -0.51 13.26 3.07
CA TYR A 23 -1.17 12.85 4.31
C TYR A 23 -0.13 12.48 5.38
N SER A 24 -0.38 12.95 6.61
CA SER A 24 0.39 12.50 7.78
C SER A 24 0.17 11.00 8.04
N GLN A 25 1.12 10.34 8.70
CA GLN A 25 1.01 8.90 9.05
C GLN A 25 -0.28 8.56 9.81
N ARG A 26 -0.75 9.51 10.61
CA ARG A 26 -1.97 9.38 11.42
C ARG A 26 -3.22 9.44 10.54
N GLN A 27 -3.25 10.36 9.59
CA GLN A 27 -4.32 10.44 8.60
C GLN A 27 -4.32 9.24 7.65
N LEU A 28 -3.15 8.74 7.24
CA LEU A 28 -3.05 7.50 6.47
C LEU A 28 -3.58 6.30 7.24
N ALA A 29 -3.37 6.24 8.56
CA ALA A 29 -3.93 5.18 9.39
C ALA A 29 -5.46 5.25 9.48
N GLU A 30 -6.01 6.46 9.58
CA GLU A 30 -7.45 6.68 9.60
C GLU A 30 -8.08 6.35 8.23
N TRP A 31 -7.49 6.85 7.15
CA TRP A 31 -7.91 6.52 5.79
C TRP A 31 -7.84 5.01 5.53
N ALA A 32 -6.75 4.34 5.90
CA ALA A 32 -6.62 2.90 5.71
C ALA A 32 -7.66 2.11 6.51
N LYS A 33 -8.06 2.58 7.69
CA LYS A 33 -9.14 1.96 8.47
C LYS A 33 -10.46 2.04 7.72
N ASP A 34 -10.78 3.23 7.22
CA ASP A 34 -12.04 3.53 6.52
C ASP A 34 -12.12 2.80 5.18
N GLU A 35 -11.10 2.96 4.33
CA GLU A 35 -11.02 2.39 2.98
C GLU A 35 -11.05 0.85 2.98
N PHE A 36 -10.40 0.21 3.96
CA PHE A 36 -10.30 -1.24 4.02
C PHE A 36 -11.28 -1.89 5.01
N GLY A 37 -12.14 -1.10 5.66
CA GLY A 37 -13.07 -1.60 6.68
C GLY A 37 -12.38 -2.32 7.83
N LEU A 38 -11.16 -1.89 8.22
CA LEU A 38 -10.39 -2.58 9.25
C LEU A 38 -11.07 -2.41 10.60
N THR A 39 -11.19 -3.51 11.34
CA THR A 39 -11.79 -3.50 12.69
C THR A 39 -10.95 -2.66 13.67
N LYS A 40 -9.64 -2.54 13.41
CA LYS A 40 -8.73 -1.68 14.18
C LYS A 40 -7.90 -0.81 13.25
N LYS A 41 -7.72 0.45 13.63
CA LYS A 41 -6.79 1.35 12.94
C LYS A 41 -5.37 0.77 12.99
N PRO A 42 -4.63 0.75 11.87
CA PRO A 42 -3.21 0.41 11.91
C PRO A 42 -2.47 1.41 12.81
N SER A 43 -1.45 0.93 13.51
CA SER A 43 -0.65 1.81 14.36
C SER A 43 0.24 2.71 13.50
N GLN A 44 0.66 3.84 14.06
CA GLN A 44 1.62 4.72 13.40
C GLN A 44 2.92 3.98 13.05
N SER A 45 3.37 3.05 13.91
CA SER A 45 4.53 2.18 13.63
C SER A 45 4.31 1.30 12.40
N THR A 46 3.10 0.75 12.22
CA THR A 46 2.75 -0.04 11.03
C THR A 46 2.78 0.82 9.77
N ILE A 47 2.19 2.02 9.80
CA ILE A 47 2.25 2.95 8.65
C ILE A 47 3.70 3.35 8.34
N SER A 48 4.51 3.63 9.36
CA SER A 48 5.93 3.95 9.19
C SER A 48 6.71 2.79 8.54
N ALA A 49 6.48 1.55 8.98
CA ALA A 49 7.10 0.37 8.36
C ALA A 49 6.67 0.20 6.90
N ILE A 50 5.38 0.42 6.59
CA ILE A 50 4.86 0.36 5.22
C ILE A 50 5.51 1.41 4.33
N LEU A 51 5.60 2.66 4.79
CA LEU A 51 6.23 3.75 4.04
C LEU A 51 7.73 3.51 3.82
N LYS A 52 8.44 2.94 4.81
CA LYS A 52 9.85 2.55 4.65
C LYS A 52 10.06 1.48 3.59
N GLU A 53 9.12 0.54 3.49
CA GLU A 53 9.15 -0.53 2.49
C GLU A 53 8.33 -0.19 1.23
N GLU A 54 7.92 1.08 1.04
CA GLU A 54 7.06 1.49 -0.09
C GLU A 54 7.61 1.02 -1.43
N GLU A 55 8.88 1.30 -1.67
CA GLU A 55 9.56 1.00 -2.93
C GLU A 55 9.52 -0.49 -3.24
N LYS A 56 9.75 -1.34 -2.23
CA LYS A 56 9.65 -2.79 -2.34
C LYS A 56 8.25 -3.25 -2.71
N TYR A 57 7.21 -2.66 -2.11
CA TYR A 57 5.83 -3.01 -2.46
C TYR A 57 5.49 -2.59 -3.89
N MET A 58 5.88 -1.38 -4.31
CA MET A 58 5.68 -0.91 -5.68
C MET A 58 6.44 -1.77 -6.69
N GLN A 59 7.67 -2.18 -6.38
CA GLN A 59 8.48 -3.01 -7.26
C GLN A 59 7.91 -4.42 -7.40
N MET A 60 7.44 -5.04 -6.30
CA MET A 60 6.74 -6.34 -6.36
C MET A 60 5.48 -6.33 -7.22
N GLU A 61 4.74 -5.22 -7.26
CA GLU A 61 3.55 -5.11 -8.10
C GLU A 61 3.91 -4.91 -9.57
N ASN A 62 4.91 -4.09 -9.86
CA ASN A 62 5.42 -3.91 -11.22
C ASN A 62 5.98 -5.24 -11.77
N ASP A 63 6.73 -5.99 -10.96
CA ASP A 63 7.25 -7.32 -11.32
C ASP A 63 6.11 -8.31 -11.62
N LYS A 64 5.06 -8.32 -10.79
CA LYS A 64 3.85 -9.13 -11.07
C LYS A 64 3.10 -8.68 -12.33
N LEU A 65 3.05 -7.39 -12.60
CA LEU A 65 2.45 -6.84 -13.82
C LEU A 65 3.26 -7.23 -15.06
N ASP A 66 4.59 -7.17 -14.97
CA ASP A 66 5.50 -7.56 -16.05
C ASP A 66 5.43 -9.06 -16.35
N ALA A 67 5.46 -9.90 -15.32
CA ALA A 67 5.29 -11.34 -15.46
C ALA A 67 3.94 -11.71 -16.13
N LYS A 68 2.86 -10.99 -15.79
CA LYS A 68 1.55 -11.19 -16.40
C LYS A 68 1.50 -10.67 -17.85
N ARG A 69 2.17 -9.55 -18.14
CA ARG A 69 2.31 -8.98 -19.48
C ARG A 69 3.01 -9.97 -20.42
N ASN A 70 4.11 -10.55 -19.96
CA ASN A 70 4.90 -11.50 -20.75
C ASN A 70 4.10 -12.77 -21.09
N TYR A 71 3.23 -13.22 -20.19
CA TYR A 71 2.35 -14.37 -20.45
C TYR A 71 1.22 -14.08 -21.47
N LEU A 72 0.76 -12.83 -21.54
CA LEU A 72 -0.33 -12.41 -22.45
C LEU A 72 0.11 -12.22 -23.90
N TYR A 73 1.40 -12.11 -24.18
CA TYR A 73 1.96 -11.98 -25.55
C TYR A 73 2.51 -13.30 -26.11
N LEU A 74 2.29 -14.42 -25.41
CA LEU A 74 2.68 -15.77 -25.86
C LEU A 74 1.57 -16.54 -26.58
N TYR A 75 0.50 -15.86 -27.00
CA TYR A 75 -0.60 -16.38 -27.84
C TYR A 75 -0.92 -15.39 -28.95
#